data_AF-A0AAD5UAS7-F1
#
_entry.id   AF-A0AAD5UAS7-F1
#
_cell.length_a   1.000
_cell.length_b   1.000
_cell.length_c   1.000
_cell.angle_alpha   90.00
_cell.angle_beta   90.00
_cell.angle_gamma   90.00
#
_symmetry.space_group_name_H-M   'P 1'
#
loop_
_entity.id
_entity.type
_entity.pdbx_description
1 polymer ?
#
loop_
_entity_poly.entity_id
_entity_poly.type
_entity_poly.pdbx_seq_one_letter_code
_entity_poly.pdbx_strand_id
1 'polypeptide(L)'
;MVFRGFLSDFLEAGNNQLNLRDEILVYTCDRDSKKVKELQNNHNAEICWYFPQTREQFRLKSVGTLVLSPENDGTYCTNKEIIRKKVWNFISDSAKEMFIRKQNSNGTGGDLKNLEEGYCNFGIILFNVSCIDHVVLPNVRSIYKNESDGGDWKLITD
;
A
#
# COMPACT_ATOMS: atom_id res chain seq x y z
N MET A 1 -1.20 3.59 -8.39
CA MET A 1 -1.35 3.10 -7.01
C MET A 1 -1.92 4.25 -6.22
N VAL A 2 -2.73 3.97 -5.20
CA VAL A 2 -3.40 5.02 -4.42
C VAL A 2 -3.10 4.80 -2.96
N PHE A 3 -2.51 5.80 -2.30
CA PHE A 3 -2.26 5.82 -0.86
C PHE A 3 -3.60 5.78 -0.10
N ARG A 4 -3.69 4.92 0.93
CA ARG A 4 -4.92 4.76 1.72
C ARG A 4 -4.77 5.06 3.20
N GLY A 5 -3.54 5.17 3.70
CA GLY A 5 -3.28 5.40 5.12
C GLY A 5 -2.11 4.56 5.62
N PHE A 6 -2.01 4.51 6.93
CA PHE A 6 -1.04 3.69 7.66
C PHE A 6 -1.65 2.32 7.95
N LEU A 7 -0.80 1.30 8.14
CA LEU A 7 -1.28 -0.05 8.40
C LEU A 7 -2.14 -0.11 9.66
N SER A 8 -1.79 0.65 10.69
CA SER A 8 -2.53 0.76 11.95
C SER A 8 -4.00 1.17 11.75
N ASP A 9 -4.31 1.97 10.72
CA ASP A 9 -5.69 2.38 10.38
C ASP A 9 -6.59 1.19 9.99
N PHE A 10 -5.98 0.07 9.59
CA PHE A 10 -6.67 -1.16 9.16
C PHE A 10 -6.57 -2.29 10.18
N LEU A 11 -5.85 -2.10 11.29
CA LEU A 11 -5.77 -3.07 12.37
C LEU A 11 -6.80 -2.69 13.45
N GLU A 12 -7.43 -3.69 14.07
CA GLU A 12 -8.31 -3.43 15.21
C GLU A 12 -7.47 -3.18 16.46
N ALA A 13 -7.87 -2.21 17.29
CA ALA A 13 -7.28 -1.98 18.61
C ALA A 13 -7.34 -3.29 19.43
N GLY A 14 -6.17 -3.91 19.65
CA GLY A 14 -6.04 -5.17 20.40
C GLY A 14 -5.61 -6.39 19.57
N ASN A 15 -5.62 -6.32 18.23
CA ASN A 15 -5.10 -7.39 17.37
C ASN A 15 -3.59 -7.22 17.10
N ASN A 16 -2.80 -7.21 18.18
CA ASN A 16 -1.32 -7.17 18.16
C ASN A 16 -0.66 -8.47 17.64
N GLN A 17 -1.44 -9.43 17.14
CA GLN A 17 -0.90 -10.71 16.67
C GLN A 17 0.01 -10.60 15.45
N LEU A 18 0.02 -9.48 14.75
CA LEU A 18 0.76 -9.35 13.49
C LEU A 18 2.22 -8.91 13.66
N ASN A 19 2.62 -8.36 14.82
CA ASN A 19 3.95 -7.76 15.01
C ASN A 19 4.38 -6.86 13.82
N LEU A 20 3.42 -6.17 13.20
CA LEU A 20 3.67 -5.26 12.07
C LEU A 20 3.79 -3.84 12.60
N ARG A 21 4.67 -3.04 11.98
CA ARG A 21 4.87 -1.64 12.36
C ARG A 21 3.67 -0.79 11.93
N ASP A 22 3.26 0.10 12.81
CA ASP A 22 2.15 1.05 12.56
C ASP A 22 2.47 2.01 11.40
N GLU A 23 3.75 2.34 11.22
CA GLU A 23 4.26 3.31 10.23
C GLU A 23 4.25 2.81 8.77
N ILE A 24 3.82 1.57 8.52
CA ILE A 24 3.78 0.99 7.17
C ILE A 24 2.75 1.73 6.33
N LEU A 25 3.16 2.23 5.17
CA LEU A 25 2.25 2.92 4.24
C LEU A 25 1.49 1.89 3.40
N VAL A 26 0.17 2.03 3.34
CA VAL A 26 -0.71 1.14 2.58
C VAL A 26 -1.12 1.81 1.27
N TYR A 27 -0.83 1.13 0.16
CA TYR A 27 -1.25 1.53 -1.17
C TYR A 27 -2.10 0.46 -1.81
N THR A 28 -3.10 0.89 -2.60
CA THR A 28 -3.92 -0.01 -3.43
C THR A 28 -3.41 -0.02 -4.87
N CYS A 29 -3.46 -1.18 -5.51
CA CYS A 29 -3.03 -1.38 -6.88
C CYS A 29 -3.85 -2.45 -7.61
N ASP A 30 -3.93 -2.30 -8.93
CA ASP A 30 -4.40 -3.36 -9.82
C ASP A 30 -3.28 -4.39 -10.00
N ARG A 31 -3.62 -5.67 -9.82
CA ARG A 31 -2.71 -6.83 -9.86
C ARG A 31 -1.86 -6.87 -11.13
N ASP A 32 -2.44 -6.56 -12.29
CA ASP A 32 -1.77 -6.74 -13.59
C ASP A 32 -0.97 -5.51 -14.02
N SER A 33 -1.02 -4.45 -13.22
CA SER A 33 -0.36 -3.21 -13.58
C SER A 33 1.16 -3.36 -13.62
N LYS A 34 1.81 -2.65 -14.57
CA LYS A 34 3.27 -2.71 -14.80
C LYS A 34 4.09 -2.59 -13.50
N LYS A 35 3.69 -1.68 -12.61
CA LYS A 35 4.34 -1.45 -11.31
C LYS A 35 4.33 -2.67 -10.37
N VAL A 36 3.33 -3.55 -10.47
CA VAL A 36 3.29 -4.80 -9.70
C VAL A 36 4.39 -5.73 -10.21
N LYS A 37 4.51 -5.89 -11.53
CA LYS A 37 5.59 -6.68 -12.15
C LYS A 37 6.97 -6.13 -11.83
N GLU A 38 7.13 -4.80 -11.85
CA GLU A 38 8.36 -4.13 -11.46
C GLU A 38 8.71 -4.39 -9.99
N LEU A 39 7.73 -4.28 -9.09
CA LEU A 39 7.92 -4.55 -7.65
C LEU A 39 8.17 -6.03 -7.34
N GLN A 40 7.61 -6.97 -8.10
CA GLN A 40 7.93 -8.41 -7.98
C GLN A 40 9.40 -8.69 -8.31
N ASN A 41 9.97 -7.95 -9.27
CA ASN A 41 11.37 -8.10 -9.66
C ASN A 41 12.32 -7.32 -8.75
N ASN A 42 11.89 -6.17 -8.24
CA ASN A 42 12.67 -5.33 -7.33
C ASN A 42 11.75 -4.66 -6.30
N HIS A 43 11.83 -5.13 -5.06
CA HIS A 43 11.01 -4.62 -3.96
C HIS A 43 11.40 -3.21 -3.50
N ASN A 44 12.52 -2.65 -3.95
CA ASN A 44 12.93 -1.30 -3.57
C ASN A 44 12.08 -0.24 -4.27
N ALA A 45 11.61 0.75 -3.53
CA ALA A 45 10.82 1.85 -4.06
C ALA A 45 11.17 3.18 -3.37
N GLU A 46 10.98 4.27 -4.11
CA GLU A 46 11.03 5.62 -3.56
C GLU A 46 9.69 6.31 -3.84
N ILE A 47 9.07 6.85 -2.79
CA ILE A 47 7.82 7.62 -2.88
C ILE A 47 8.18 9.09 -2.77
N CYS A 48 7.78 9.89 -3.74
CA CYS A 48 7.97 11.34 -3.74
C CYS A 48 6.63 12.04 -3.54
N TRP A 49 6.44 12.67 -2.39
CA TRP A 49 5.32 13.56 -2.14
C TRP A 49 5.77 15.01 -2.20
N TYR A 50 5.04 15.82 -2.94
CA TYR A 50 5.28 17.26 -3.04
C TYR A 50 4.02 18.01 -2.61
N PHE A 51 4.18 18.98 -1.73
CA PHE A 51 3.14 19.84 -1.17
C PHE A 51 3.34 21.26 -1.71
N PRO A 52 2.65 21.66 -2.79
CA PRO A 52 2.91 22.94 -3.45
C PRO A 52 2.69 24.17 -2.56
N GLN A 53 1.70 24.11 -1.66
CA GLN A 53 1.32 25.20 -0.78
C GLN A 53 2.43 25.53 0.23
N THR A 54 3.04 24.50 0.82
CA THR A 54 4.15 24.65 1.78
C THR A 54 5.52 24.62 1.10
N ARG A 55 5.58 24.26 -0.19
CA ARG A 55 6.79 24.05 -0.99
C ARG A 55 7.71 23.00 -0.38
N GLU A 56 7.11 21.94 0.13
CA GLU A 56 7.79 20.83 0.80
C GLU A 56 7.79 19.58 -0.07
N GLN A 57 8.86 18.81 0.01
CA GLN A 57 8.99 17.52 -0.64
C GLN A 57 9.45 16.47 0.38
N PHE A 58 8.75 15.34 0.41
CA PHE A 58 9.14 14.15 1.15
C PHE A 58 9.54 13.06 0.16
N ARG A 59 10.77 12.58 0.26
CA ARG A 59 11.26 11.42 -0.48
C ARG A 59 11.44 10.26 0.49
N LEU A 60 10.62 9.23 0.33
CA LEU A 60 10.55 8.10 1.24
C LEU A 60 11.19 6.89 0.56
N LYS A 61 12.38 6.50 1.01
CA LYS A 61 13.02 5.26 0.57
C LYS A 61 12.39 4.09 1.33
N SER A 62 11.94 3.09 0.59
CA SER A 62 11.16 1.99 1.16
C SER A 62 11.41 0.65 0.48
N VAL A 63 11.02 -0.41 1.18
CA VAL A 63 10.85 -1.75 0.61
C VAL A 63 9.36 -2.07 0.57
N GLY A 64 8.85 -2.37 -0.62
CA GLY A 64 7.46 -2.72 -0.87
C GLY A 64 7.21 -4.22 -0.75
N THR A 65 6.24 -4.60 0.08
CA THR A 65 5.69 -5.96 0.12
C THR A 65 4.37 -5.99 -0.63
N LEU A 66 4.31 -6.79 -1.70
CA LEU A 66 3.09 -7.03 -2.45
C LEU A 66 2.20 -8.04 -1.75
N VAL A 67 0.89 -7.75 -1.68
CA VAL A 67 -0.14 -8.68 -1.26
C VAL A 67 -1.22 -8.71 -2.33
N LEU A 68 -1.23 -9.79 -3.09
CA LEU A 68 -2.15 -10.02 -4.21
C LEU A 68 -3.11 -11.16 -3.85
N SER A 69 -4.22 -11.27 -4.58
CA SER A 69 -5.09 -12.44 -4.46
C SER A 69 -4.29 -13.73 -4.73
N PRO A 70 -4.36 -14.74 -3.86
CA PRO A 70 -3.65 -16.00 -4.05
C PRO A 70 -4.07 -16.68 -5.35
N GLU A 71 -3.14 -17.33 -6.03
CA GLU A 71 -3.44 -18.16 -7.20
C GLU A 71 -3.94 -19.51 -6.72
N ASN A 72 -5.27 -19.70 -6.63
CA ASN A 72 -5.98 -20.98 -6.47
C ASN A 72 -5.54 -21.96 -5.37
N ASP A 73 -4.60 -21.62 -4.49
CA ASP A 73 -4.12 -22.55 -3.48
C ASP A 73 -4.89 -22.32 -2.19
N GLY A 74 -5.75 -23.29 -1.85
CA GLY A 74 -6.79 -23.22 -0.81
C GLY A 74 -6.32 -23.07 0.64
N THR A 75 -5.10 -22.58 0.86
CA THR A 75 -4.56 -22.25 2.18
C THR A 75 -4.82 -20.78 2.49
N TYR A 76 -6.08 -20.47 2.72
CA TYR A 76 -6.52 -19.18 3.23
C TYR A 76 -6.07 -19.03 4.68
N CYS A 77 -5.65 -17.82 5.06
CA CYS A 77 -5.29 -17.35 6.43
C CYS A 77 -3.81 -16.95 6.61
N THR A 78 -3.24 -16.17 5.68
CA THR A 78 -2.08 -15.33 6.08
C THR A 78 -2.58 -14.00 6.63
N ASN A 79 -1.88 -13.48 7.63
CA ASN A 79 -2.10 -12.16 8.21
C ASN A 79 -2.18 -11.02 7.17
N LYS A 80 -1.46 -11.17 6.05
CA LYS A 80 -1.44 -10.23 4.93
C LYS A 80 -2.76 -10.22 4.14
N GLU A 81 -3.37 -11.37 3.92
CA GLU A 81 -4.67 -11.45 3.24
C GLU A 81 -5.79 -10.85 4.09
N ILE A 82 -5.73 -11.01 5.41
CA ILE A 82 -6.65 -10.35 6.34
C ILE A 82 -6.57 -8.83 6.16
N ILE A 83 -5.36 -8.27 6.11
CA ILE A 83 -5.15 -6.83 5.86
C ILE A 83 -5.72 -6.44 4.49
N ARG A 84 -5.43 -7.18 3.42
CA ARG A 84 -5.97 -6.89 2.07
C ARG A 84 -7.49 -6.84 2.07
N LYS A 85 -8.15 -7.79 2.73
CA LYS A 85 -9.62 -7.82 2.87
C LYS A 85 -10.15 -6.62 3.65
N LYS A 86 -9.47 -6.22 4.73
CA LYS A 86 -9.84 -5.03 5.50
C LYS A 86 -9.72 -3.75 4.66
N VAL A 87 -8.63 -3.59 3.90
CA VAL A 87 -8.45 -2.44 2.99
C VAL A 87 -9.52 -2.44 1.89
N TRP A 88 -9.86 -3.59 1.31
CA TRP A 88 -10.95 -3.70 0.33
C TRP A 88 -12.29 -3.24 0.90
N ASN A 89 -12.61 -3.65 2.13
CA ASN A 89 -13.85 -3.25 2.79
C ASN A 89 -13.86 -1.77 3.19
N PHE A 90 -12.68 -1.18 3.43
CA PHE A 90 -12.54 0.23 3.79
C PHE A 90 -12.75 1.18 2.60
N ILE A 91 -12.34 0.80 1.39
CA ILE A 91 -12.49 1.68 0.22
C ILE A 91 -13.96 1.78 -0.24
N SER A 92 -14.32 2.91 -0.83
CA SER A 92 -15.67 3.14 -1.35
C SER A 92 -16.03 2.20 -2.51
N ASP A 93 -17.33 2.00 -2.74
CA ASP A 93 -17.80 1.14 -3.84
C ASP A 93 -17.34 1.66 -5.21
N SER A 94 -17.37 2.99 -5.42
CA SER A 94 -16.80 3.60 -6.64
C SER A 94 -15.31 3.32 -6.82
N ALA A 95 -14.55 3.17 -5.72
CA ALA A 95 -13.14 2.77 -5.81
C ALA A 95 -12.98 1.26 -6.10
N LYS A 96 -13.88 0.41 -5.58
CA LYS A 96 -13.91 -1.04 -5.88
C LYS A 96 -14.22 -1.29 -7.36
N GLU A 97 -15.13 -0.51 -7.95
CA GLU A 97 -15.49 -0.60 -9.36
C GLU A 97 -14.29 -0.46 -10.31
N MET A 98 -13.25 0.30 -9.92
CA MET A 98 -12.04 0.46 -10.72
C MET A 98 -11.25 -0.85 -10.93
N PHE A 99 -11.49 -1.86 -10.09
CA PHE A 99 -10.82 -3.16 -10.16
C PHE A 99 -11.66 -4.22 -10.91
N ILE A 100 -12.91 -3.90 -11.24
CA ILE A 100 -13.79 -4.79 -12.00
C ILE A 100 -13.39 -4.67 -13.47
N ARG A 101 -13.00 -5.78 -14.11
CA ARG A 101 -12.77 -5.75 -15.57
C ARG A 101 -14.14 -5.62 -16.22
N LYS A 102 -14.32 -4.61 -17.07
CA LYS A 102 -15.50 -4.55 -17.94
C LYS A 102 -15.37 -5.69 -18.95
N GLN A 103 -15.95 -6.85 -18.64
CA GLN A 103 -16.19 -7.88 -19.63
C GLN A 103 -17.04 -7.26 -20.75
N ASN A 104 -16.62 -7.40 -22.00
CA ASN A 104 -17.51 -7.15 -23.12
C ASN A 104 -18.53 -8.29 -23.15
N SER A 105 -19.72 -8.15 -22.54
CA SER A 105 -20.90 -8.90 -23.02
C SER A 105 -22.21 -8.56 -22.31
N ASN A 106 -23.26 -8.62 -23.14
CA ASN A 106 -24.70 -8.64 -22.88
C ASN A 106 -25.16 -9.66 -21.82
N GLY A 107 -24.77 -9.53 -20.56
CA GLY A 107 -25.13 -10.48 -19.51
C GLY A 107 -25.47 -9.81 -18.18
N THR A 108 -26.73 -9.89 -17.79
CA THR A 108 -27.31 -9.54 -16.48
C THR A 108 -26.86 -10.51 -15.37
N GLY A 109 -25.55 -10.69 -15.22
CA GLY A 109 -24.93 -11.43 -14.12
C GLY A 109 -24.58 -10.45 -12.98
N GLY A 110 -25.28 -10.59 -11.85
CA GLY A 110 -25.41 -9.56 -10.83
C GLY A 110 -24.16 -9.17 -10.04
N ASP A 111 -24.26 -7.99 -9.41
CA ASP A 111 -23.25 -7.22 -8.69
C ASP A 111 -22.24 -8.03 -7.84
N LEU A 112 -22.66 -9.15 -7.25
CA LEU A 112 -21.80 -10.01 -6.43
C LEU A 112 -20.64 -10.65 -7.21
N LYS A 113 -20.89 -11.16 -8.43
CA LYS A 113 -19.83 -11.76 -9.26
C LYS A 113 -18.80 -10.70 -9.69
N ASN A 114 -19.27 -9.50 -9.96
CA ASN A 114 -18.43 -8.37 -10.35
C ASN A 114 -17.53 -7.93 -9.17
N LEU A 115 -18.05 -7.98 -7.93
CA LEU A 115 -17.29 -7.63 -6.74
C LEU A 115 -16.22 -8.67 -6.38
N GLU A 116 -16.51 -9.96 -6.55
CA GLU A 116 -15.52 -11.04 -6.39
C GLU A 116 -14.40 -10.92 -7.43
N GLU A 117 -14.74 -10.67 -8.70
CA GLU A 117 -13.76 -10.41 -9.75
C GLU A 117 -12.90 -9.18 -9.42
N GLY A 118 -13.55 -8.07 -8.99
CA GLY A 118 -12.85 -6.88 -8.54
C GLY A 118 -11.84 -7.18 -7.42
N TYR A 119 -12.25 -7.98 -6.43
CA TYR A 119 -11.37 -8.39 -5.34
C TYR A 119 -10.21 -9.28 -5.80
N CYS A 120 -10.40 -10.12 -6.83
CA CYS A 120 -9.32 -10.92 -7.42
C CYS A 120 -8.26 -10.05 -8.12
N ASN A 121 -8.67 -8.94 -8.73
CA ASN A 121 -7.78 -7.97 -9.38
C ASN A 121 -7.18 -6.96 -8.39
N PHE A 122 -7.73 -6.88 -7.19
CA PHE A 122 -7.31 -5.98 -6.13
C PHE A 122 -6.05 -6.48 -5.41
N GLY A 123 -5.04 -5.63 -5.36
CA GLY A 123 -3.84 -5.83 -4.58
C GLY A 123 -3.56 -4.65 -3.64
N ILE A 124 -2.78 -4.92 -2.61
CA ILE A 124 -2.17 -3.88 -1.79
C ILE A 124 -0.65 -3.98 -1.83
N ILE A 125 0.00 -2.85 -1.62
CA ILE A 125 1.43 -2.74 -1.40
C ILE A 125 1.64 -2.11 -0.02
N LEU A 126 2.45 -2.79 0.79
CA LEU A 126 2.86 -2.34 2.11
C LEU A 126 4.30 -1.80 1.99
N PHE A 127 4.48 -0.48 2.10
CA PHE A 127 5.81 0.13 2.05
C PHE A 127 6.36 0.31 3.46
N ASN A 128 7.46 -0.39 3.75
CA ASN A 128 8.24 -0.17 4.96
C ASN A 128 9.30 0.90 4.67
N VAL A 129 9.12 2.10 5.23
CA VAL A 129 10.01 3.24 4.99
C VAL A 129 11.25 3.10 5.88
N SER A 130 12.43 3.25 5.28
CA SER A 130 13.73 3.17 5.98
C SER A 130 14.44 4.51 6.06
N CYS A 131 14.11 5.44 5.16
CA CYS A 131 14.72 6.76 5.10
C CYS A 131 13.71 7.78 4.57
N ILE A 132 13.69 8.96 5.18
CA ILE A 132 12.89 10.11 4.77
C ILE A 132 13.85 11.25 4.47
N ASP A 133 13.85 11.76 3.25
CA ASP A 133 14.56 12.97 2.86
C ASP A 133 13.51 14.08 2.67
N HIS A 134 13.42 14.94 3.67
CA HIS A 134 12.51 16.07 3.72
C HIS A 134 13.22 17.33 3.23
N VAL A 135 12.65 17.98 2.21
CA VAL A 135 13.17 19.20 1.60
C VAL A 135 12.11 20.29 1.68
N VAL A 136 12.43 21.41 2.32
CA VAL A 136 11.63 22.65 2.26
C VAL A 136 12.35 23.62 1.34
N LEU A 137 11.71 23.96 0.23
CA LEU A 137 12.33 24.84 -0.76
C LEU A 137 12.43 26.29 -0.23
N PRO A 138 13.54 27.00 -0.52
CA PRO A 138 14.62 26.56 -1.40
C PRO A 138 15.73 25.74 -0.72
N ASN A 139 15.95 25.86 0.59
CA ASN A 139 17.26 25.56 1.17
C ASN A 139 17.28 24.68 2.44
N VAL A 140 16.15 24.20 2.96
CA VAL A 140 16.17 23.35 4.17
C VAL A 140 16.05 21.90 3.74
N ARG A 141 16.99 21.07 4.18
CA ARG A 141 16.96 19.62 3.98
C ARG A 141 17.20 18.92 5.31
N SER A 142 16.43 17.87 5.57
CA SER A 142 16.56 17.03 6.76
C SER A 142 16.39 15.58 6.35
N ILE A 143 17.34 14.73 6.75
CA ILE A 143 17.33 13.31 6.43
C ILE A 143 17.07 12.54 7.71
N TYR A 144 16.03 11.73 7.73
CA TYR A 144 15.72 10.83 8.83
C TYR A 144 15.99 9.39 8.39
N LYS A 145 16.70 8.61 9.21
CA LYS A 145 16.85 7.17 9.00
C LYS A 145 16.27 6.41 10.18
N ASN A 146 15.64 5.29 9.85
CA ASN A 146 15.19 4.31 10.81
C ASN A 146 16.40 3.45 11.21
N GLU A 147 16.82 3.51 12.47
CA GLU A 147 18.07 2.87 12.91
C GLU A 147 17.91 1.40 13.35
N SER A 148 16.68 0.98 13.62
CA SER A 148 16.42 -0.32 14.22
C SER A 148 15.02 -0.81 13.87
N ASP A 149 14.79 -2.12 13.99
CA ASP A 149 13.51 -2.70 13.63
C ASP A 149 12.31 -2.26 14.52
N GLY A 150 12.56 -1.39 15.50
CA GLY A 150 11.60 -0.92 16.50
C GLY A 150 11.00 0.47 16.28
N GLY A 151 11.31 1.18 15.18
CA GLY A 151 10.69 2.48 14.89
C GLY A 151 11.46 3.71 15.38
N ASP A 152 12.69 3.56 15.86
CA ASP A 152 13.50 4.71 16.26
C ASP A 152 14.07 5.44 15.03
N TRP A 153 13.63 6.68 14.84
CA TRP A 153 14.08 7.57 13.77
C TRP A 153 15.12 8.55 14.27
N LYS A 154 16.26 8.63 13.58
CA LYS A 154 17.29 9.64 13.84
C LYS A 154 17.42 10.62 12.70
N LEU A 155 17.48 11.90 13.07
CA LEU A 155 17.91 12.97 12.18
C LEU A 155 19.42 12.80 11.93
N ILE A 156 19.78 12.69 10.66
CA ILE A 156 21.16 12.75 10.20
C ILE A 156 21.45 14.21 9.92
N THR A 157 22.26 14.80 10.78
CA THR A 157 22.93 16.07 10.51
C THR A 157 24.19 15.75 9.70
N ASP A 158 24.33 16.38 8.53
CA ASP A 158 25.60 16.44 7.81
C ASP A 158 26.67 17.15 8.65
#